data_AF-U1P993-F1
#
_entry.id   AF-U1P993-F1
#
_cell.length_a   1.000
_cell.length_b   1.000
_cell.length_c   1.000
_cell.angle_alpha   90.00
_cell.angle_beta   90.00
_cell.angle_gamma   90.00
#
_symmetry.space_group_name_H-M   'P 1'
#
loop_
_entity.id
_entity.type
_entity.pdbx_description
1 polymer ?
#
loop_
_entity_poly.entity_id
_entity_poly.type
_entity_poly.pdbx_seq_one_letter_code
_entity_poly.pdbx_strand_id
1 'polypeptide(L)'
;MEYLERRVGLVNDRLAATIEAADPDALSDQLGHVVLAGGKRVRPAVTILSCEAVGGDREQAIDFAAGIELVHNASLVIDDIIDRSDTRRGTPSAWAEYGYGSAIIASDGLLGEAFALFADNDHAMKIVAESMVELGEGESTELAARPTTEAEYMTLARRKTGALFRASAELGAVAGGADTETVDAFGEYAERVGVAFQIRDDVLDATASSADLGKPAGQDETMDRPSLIRSRISRQPRVTSVPASSRILPWRLSMPSIFPRPTLRRISVISPSLLLSVSDSGGGMETLF
;
A
#
# COMPACT_ATOMS: atom_id res chain seq x y z
N MET A 1 -16.37 -11.08 -1.19
CA MET A 1 -15.13 -11.80 -0.89
C MET A 1 -14.78 -12.74 -2.04
N GLU A 2 -15.67 -13.68 -2.40
CA GLU A 2 -15.50 -14.63 -3.53
C GLU A 2 -15.07 -13.99 -4.87
N TYR A 3 -15.56 -12.79 -5.19
CA TYR A 3 -15.20 -12.07 -6.41
C TYR A 3 -13.71 -11.71 -6.50
N LEU A 4 -13.10 -11.22 -5.41
CA LEU A 4 -11.69 -10.83 -5.39
C LEU A 4 -10.79 -12.07 -5.29
N GLU A 5 -11.20 -13.03 -4.46
CA GLU A 5 -10.50 -14.31 -4.25
C GLU A 5 -10.31 -15.06 -5.57
N ARG A 6 -11.34 -15.14 -6.41
CA ARG A 6 -11.22 -15.79 -7.72
C ARG A 6 -10.20 -15.11 -8.64
N ARG A 7 -10.11 -13.78 -8.62
CA ARG A 7 -9.16 -13.01 -9.44
C ARG A 7 -7.73 -13.17 -8.95
N VAL A 8 -7.56 -13.10 -7.64
CA VAL A 8 -6.28 -13.33 -6.98
C VAL A 8 -5.81 -14.77 -7.20
N GLY A 9 -6.72 -15.75 -7.26
CA GLY A 9 -6.42 -17.13 -7.60
C GLY A 9 -5.69 -17.28 -8.93
N LEU A 10 -6.21 -16.65 -10.00
CA LEU A 10 -5.58 -16.68 -11.33
C LEU A 10 -4.16 -16.12 -11.31
N VAL A 11 -3.93 -15.06 -10.53
CA VAL A 11 -2.58 -14.48 -10.39
C VAL A 11 -1.67 -15.39 -9.57
N ASN A 12 -2.18 -16.03 -8.51
CA ASN A 12 -1.39 -16.99 -7.74
C ASN A 12 -0.96 -18.19 -8.59
N ASP A 13 -1.86 -18.72 -9.43
CA ASP A 13 -1.54 -19.80 -10.36
C ASP A 13 -0.46 -19.37 -11.35
N ARG A 14 -0.55 -18.13 -11.87
CA ARG A 14 0.47 -17.59 -12.77
C ARG A 14 1.83 -17.40 -12.07
N LEU A 15 1.84 -16.86 -10.86
CA LEU A 15 3.06 -16.70 -10.05
C LEU A 15 3.71 -18.05 -9.77
N ALA A 16 2.93 -19.07 -9.38
CA ALA A 16 3.43 -20.40 -9.14
C ALA A 16 4.08 -20.99 -10.40
N ALA A 17 3.41 -20.90 -11.55
CA ALA A 17 3.95 -21.38 -12.82
C ALA A 17 5.25 -20.67 -13.23
N THR A 18 5.35 -19.35 -13.01
CA THR A 18 6.58 -18.59 -13.27
C THR A 18 7.72 -19.04 -12.35
N ILE A 19 7.45 -19.26 -11.06
CA ILE A 19 8.45 -19.70 -10.09
C ILE A 19 8.92 -21.12 -10.37
N GLU A 20 8.01 -22.04 -10.67
CA GLU A 20 8.32 -23.44 -11.02
C GLU A 20 9.17 -23.57 -12.28
N ALA A 21 9.10 -22.60 -13.19
CA ALA A 21 9.90 -22.58 -14.41
C ALA A 21 11.32 -22.03 -14.22
N ALA A 22 11.64 -21.43 -13.07
CA ALA A 22 12.95 -20.84 -12.81
C ALA A 22 14.03 -21.92 -12.63
N ASP A 23 15.19 -21.70 -13.24
CA ASP A 23 16.37 -22.59 -13.16
C ASP A 23 17.57 -21.80 -12.60
N PRO A 24 18.41 -22.38 -11.72
CA PRO A 24 18.31 -23.72 -11.13
C PRO A 24 17.22 -23.86 -10.07
N ASP A 25 16.87 -25.11 -9.69
CA ASP A 25 15.92 -25.41 -8.61
C ASP A 25 16.15 -24.58 -7.34
N ALA A 26 17.42 -24.34 -6.99
CA ALA A 26 17.79 -23.51 -5.85
C ALA A 26 17.29 -22.06 -5.94
N LEU A 27 17.22 -21.49 -7.16
CA LEU A 27 16.61 -20.18 -7.38
C LEU A 27 15.09 -20.29 -7.28
N SER A 28 14.47 -21.30 -7.91
CA SER A 28 13.02 -21.55 -7.82
C SER A 28 12.55 -21.62 -6.37
N ASP A 29 13.24 -22.36 -5.51
CA ASP A 29 12.95 -22.47 -4.07
C ASP A 29 12.99 -21.11 -3.37
N GLN A 30 14.00 -20.28 -3.67
CA GLN A 30 14.16 -18.95 -3.08
C GLN A 30 13.07 -17.99 -3.52
N LEU A 31 12.71 -17.98 -4.81
CA LEU A 31 11.62 -17.17 -5.34
C LEU A 31 10.28 -17.60 -4.72
N GLY A 32 10.06 -18.91 -4.61
CA GLY A 32 8.90 -19.52 -3.96
C GLY A 32 8.75 -19.09 -2.50
N HIS A 33 9.85 -19.14 -1.74
CA HIS A 33 9.87 -18.72 -0.33
C HIS A 33 9.41 -17.26 -0.14
N VAL A 34 9.80 -16.36 -1.05
CA VAL A 34 9.42 -14.95 -0.98
C VAL A 34 7.97 -14.74 -1.42
N VAL A 35 7.61 -15.26 -2.59
CA VAL A 35 6.36 -14.90 -3.26
C VAL A 35 5.17 -15.70 -2.71
N LEU A 36 5.37 -16.98 -2.38
CA LEU A 36 4.30 -17.90 -2.00
C LEU A 36 3.98 -17.90 -0.49
N ALA A 37 4.71 -17.12 0.32
CA ALA A 37 4.45 -16.92 1.76
C ALA A 37 3.16 -16.12 2.08
N GLY A 38 2.18 -16.13 1.17
CA GLY A 38 0.90 -15.43 1.30
C GLY A 38 0.99 -13.95 0.98
N GLY A 39 0.08 -13.15 1.55
CA GLY A 39 -0.06 -11.72 1.26
C GLY A 39 -1.46 -11.36 0.76
N LYS A 40 -1.85 -10.09 0.91
CA LYS A 40 -3.20 -9.62 0.55
C LYS A 40 -3.42 -9.45 -0.96
N ARG A 41 -2.35 -9.55 -1.76
CA ARG A 41 -2.36 -9.42 -3.24
C ARG A 41 -3.13 -8.19 -3.74
N VAL A 42 -2.95 -7.06 -3.03
CA VAL A 42 -3.68 -5.82 -3.32
C VAL A 42 -3.30 -5.25 -4.68
N ARG A 43 -2.01 -5.25 -5.02
CA ARG A 43 -1.50 -4.72 -6.30
C ARG A 43 -2.01 -5.52 -7.50
N PRO A 44 -1.90 -6.87 -7.51
CA PRO A 44 -2.57 -7.71 -8.49
C PRO A 44 -4.06 -7.41 -8.65
N ALA A 45 -4.77 -7.27 -7.53
CA ALA A 45 -6.20 -7.01 -7.56
C ALA A 45 -6.50 -5.65 -8.21
N VAL A 46 -5.71 -4.61 -7.91
CA VAL A 46 -5.81 -3.30 -8.57
C VAL A 46 -5.59 -3.43 -10.08
N THR A 47 -4.57 -4.15 -10.53
CA THR A 47 -4.31 -4.36 -11.97
C THR A 47 -5.48 -5.04 -12.68
N ILE A 48 -5.98 -6.15 -12.12
CA ILE A 48 -7.13 -6.85 -12.72
C ILE A 48 -8.38 -5.98 -12.74
N LEU A 49 -8.68 -5.28 -11.64
CA LEU A 49 -9.87 -4.43 -11.55
C LEU A 49 -9.80 -3.22 -12.48
N SER A 50 -8.62 -2.63 -12.66
CA SER A 50 -8.43 -1.53 -13.61
C SER A 50 -8.65 -1.98 -15.05
N CYS A 51 -8.18 -3.18 -15.42
CA CYS A 51 -8.46 -3.77 -16.74
C CYS A 51 -9.97 -3.95 -16.97
N GLU A 52 -10.68 -4.55 -16.00
CA GLU A 52 -12.13 -4.75 -16.11
C GLU A 52 -12.89 -3.42 -16.16
N ALA A 53 -12.44 -2.41 -15.41
CA ALA A 53 -13.10 -1.11 -15.33
C ALA A 53 -13.05 -0.32 -16.65
N VAL A 54 -12.02 -0.53 -17.47
CA VAL A 54 -11.93 0.06 -18.82
C VAL A 54 -12.58 -0.83 -19.90
N GLY A 55 -13.17 -1.97 -19.51
CA GLY A 55 -13.89 -2.88 -20.40
C GLY A 55 -13.04 -4.02 -20.99
N GLY A 56 -11.81 -4.19 -20.52
CA GLY A 56 -10.93 -5.28 -20.92
C GLY A 56 -11.30 -6.63 -20.32
N ASP A 57 -10.76 -7.71 -20.90
CA ASP A 57 -10.82 -9.04 -20.30
C ASP A 57 -9.71 -9.17 -19.26
N ARG A 58 -10.07 -9.66 -18.06
CA ARG A 58 -9.12 -9.89 -16.98
C ARG A 58 -7.95 -10.79 -17.38
N GLU A 59 -8.17 -11.72 -18.31
CA GLU A 59 -7.14 -12.64 -18.79
C GLU A 59 -5.94 -11.88 -19.41
N GLN A 60 -6.21 -10.72 -20.03
CA GLN A 60 -5.19 -9.85 -20.62
C GLN A 60 -4.29 -9.18 -19.58
N ALA A 61 -4.74 -9.11 -18.32
CA ALA A 61 -4.03 -8.44 -17.24
C ALA A 61 -3.31 -9.41 -16.28
N ILE A 62 -3.43 -10.72 -16.47
CA ILE A 62 -2.85 -11.72 -15.56
C ILE A 62 -1.32 -11.61 -15.51
N ASP A 63 -0.66 -11.53 -16.66
CA ASP A 63 0.80 -11.43 -16.72
C ASP A 63 1.28 -10.13 -16.07
N PHE A 64 0.59 -9.01 -16.31
CA PHE A 64 0.96 -7.74 -15.70
C PHE A 64 0.71 -7.72 -14.18
N ALA A 65 -0.37 -8.36 -13.73
CA ALA A 65 -0.71 -8.49 -12.32
C ALA A 65 0.30 -9.39 -11.58
N ALA A 66 0.76 -10.47 -12.21
CA ALA A 66 1.84 -11.31 -11.68
C ALA A 66 3.16 -10.53 -11.66
N GLY A 67 3.51 -9.86 -12.77
CA GLY A 67 4.74 -9.07 -12.89
C GLY A 67 4.86 -7.98 -11.83
N ILE A 68 3.78 -7.23 -11.57
CA ILE A 68 3.84 -6.14 -10.57
C ILE A 68 3.97 -6.67 -9.13
N GLU A 69 3.44 -7.86 -8.86
CA GLU A 69 3.62 -8.55 -7.58
C GLU A 69 5.05 -9.08 -7.43
N LEU A 70 5.68 -9.56 -8.51
CA LEU A 70 7.10 -9.94 -8.50
C LEU A 70 7.99 -8.72 -8.22
N VAL A 71 7.75 -7.57 -8.88
CA VAL A 71 8.45 -6.30 -8.59
C VAL A 71 8.28 -5.91 -7.12
N HIS A 72 7.06 -6.01 -6.59
CA HIS A 72 6.80 -5.71 -5.19
C HIS A 72 7.57 -6.64 -4.24
N ASN A 73 7.58 -7.95 -4.52
CA ASN A 73 8.27 -8.91 -3.66
C ASN A 73 9.81 -8.75 -3.75
N ALA A 74 10.35 -8.37 -4.92
CA ALA A 74 11.75 -8.03 -5.06
C ALA A 74 12.14 -6.85 -4.15
N SER A 75 11.33 -5.78 -4.14
CA SER A 75 11.59 -4.64 -3.26
C SER A 75 11.56 -5.04 -1.78
N LEU A 76 10.63 -5.91 -1.37
CA LEU A 76 10.54 -6.38 0.01
C LEU A 76 11.77 -7.18 0.46
N VAL A 77 12.39 -7.95 -0.43
CA VAL A 77 13.63 -8.69 -0.11
C VAL A 77 14.76 -7.72 0.21
N ILE A 78 14.90 -6.66 -0.59
CA ILE A 78 15.92 -5.62 -0.36
C ILE A 78 15.61 -4.83 0.91
N ASP A 79 14.34 -4.45 1.14
CA ASP A 79 13.92 -3.79 2.39
C ASP A 79 14.27 -4.65 3.61
N ASP A 80 14.00 -5.97 3.56
CA ASP A 80 14.32 -6.90 4.63
C ASP A 80 15.83 -6.90 4.96
N ILE A 81 16.69 -6.82 3.94
CA ILE A 81 18.14 -6.73 4.10
C ILE A 81 18.55 -5.40 4.73
N ILE A 82 18.01 -4.28 4.23
CA ILE A 82 18.32 -2.93 4.71
C ILE A 82 17.93 -2.79 6.19
N ASP A 83 16.73 -3.24 6.52
CA ASP A 83 16.16 -3.17 7.87
C ASP A 83 16.73 -4.23 8.83
N ARG A 84 17.42 -5.25 8.29
CA ARG A 84 17.81 -6.46 9.04
C ARG A 84 16.60 -7.13 9.70
N SER A 85 15.51 -7.24 8.96
CA SER A 85 14.29 -7.89 9.41
C SER A 85 14.42 -9.40 9.31
N ASP A 86 14.45 -10.11 10.45
CA ASP A 86 14.59 -11.58 10.48
C ASP A 86 13.33 -12.32 9.96
N THR A 87 12.16 -11.68 9.97
CA THR A 87 10.87 -12.31 9.66
C THR A 87 9.99 -11.47 8.75
N ARG A 88 9.27 -12.13 7.84
CA ARG A 88 8.31 -11.55 6.91
C ARG A 88 7.06 -12.44 6.88
N ARG A 89 5.87 -11.87 7.12
CA ARG A 89 4.58 -12.60 7.10
C ARG A 89 4.56 -13.88 7.98
N GLY A 90 5.33 -13.91 9.06
CA GLY A 90 5.41 -15.06 9.98
C GLY A 90 6.41 -16.15 9.57
N THR A 91 7.10 -16.00 8.44
CA THR A 91 8.21 -16.86 8.01
C THR A 91 9.55 -16.13 8.12
N PRO A 92 10.69 -16.84 8.15
CA PRO A 92 12.01 -16.20 8.03
C PRO A 92 12.10 -15.35 6.76
N SER A 93 12.70 -14.17 6.84
CA SER A 93 12.99 -13.39 5.62
C SER A 93 14.01 -14.11 4.73
N ALA A 94 14.08 -13.77 3.45
CA ALA A 94 14.98 -14.46 2.52
C ALA A 94 16.46 -14.39 2.94
N TRP A 95 16.89 -13.25 3.51
CA TRP A 95 18.28 -13.11 3.96
C TRP A 95 18.54 -13.85 5.28
N ALA A 96 17.54 -14.00 6.14
CA ALA A 96 17.66 -14.77 7.38
C ALA A 96 17.71 -16.29 7.08
N GLU A 97 16.94 -16.75 6.09
CA GLU A 97 16.89 -18.16 5.68
C GLU A 97 18.12 -18.57 4.84
N TYR A 98 18.43 -17.79 3.79
CA TYR A 98 19.40 -18.18 2.77
C TYR A 98 20.69 -17.36 2.78
N GLY A 99 20.78 -16.33 3.64
CA GLY A 99 21.89 -15.39 3.68
C GLY A 99 21.79 -14.26 2.64
N TYR A 100 22.63 -13.23 2.79
CA TYR A 100 22.60 -12.02 1.96
C TYR A 100 22.79 -12.30 0.46
N GLY A 101 23.73 -13.19 0.10
CA GLY A 101 24.04 -13.47 -1.31
C GLY A 101 22.85 -14.04 -2.06
N SER A 102 22.23 -15.07 -1.50
CA SER A 102 21.04 -15.71 -2.08
C SER A 102 19.83 -14.76 -2.10
N ALA A 103 19.63 -13.96 -1.05
CA ALA A 103 18.54 -13.00 -1.02
C ALA A 103 18.66 -11.92 -2.12
N ILE A 104 19.87 -11.41 -2.37
CA ILE A 104 20.10 -10.46 -3.48
C ILE A 104 19.80 -11.13 -4.83
N ILE A 105 20.30 -12.35 -5.03
CA ILE A 105 20.05 -13.12 -6.26
C ILE A 105 18.55 -13.39 -6.46
N ALA A 106 17.82 -13.73 -5.39
CA ALA A 106 16.38 -13.94 -5.43
C ALA A 106 15.65 -12.65 -5.84
N SER A 107 16.02 -11.49 -5.29
CA SER A 107 15.47 -10.20 -5.70
C SER A 107 15.70 -9.92 -7.19
N ASP A 108 16.92 -10.13 -7.68
CA ASP A 108 17.25 -9.92 -9.11
C ASP A 108 16.49 -10.92 -10.00
N GLY A 109 16.34 -12.16 -9.58
CA GLY A 109 15.54 -13.19 -10.26
C GLY A 109 14.07 -12.79 -10.37
N LEU A 110 13.46 -12.30 -9.29
CA LEU A 110 12.09 -11.78 -9.29
C LEU A 110 11.91 -10.64 -10.29
N LEU A 111 12.87 -9.71 -10.37
CA LEU A 111 12.83 -8.62 -11.35
C LEU A 111 12.97 -9.13 -12.78
N GLY A 112 13.86 -10.09 -13.03
CA GLY A 112 14.02 -10.72 -14.34
C GLY A 112 12.72 -11.39 -14.83
N GLU A 113 12.09 -12.18 -13.97
CA GLU A 113 10.80 -12.81 -14.26
C GLU A 113 9.69 -11.78 -14.45
N ALA A 114 9.67 -10.71 -13.65
CA ALA A 114 8.72 -9.61 -13.83
C ALA A 114 8.89 -8.97 -15.22
N PHE A 115 10.11 -8.64 -15.62
CA PHE A 115 10.37 -8.02 -16.91
C PHE A 115 9.98 -8.92 -18.08
N ALA A 116 10.18 -10.22 -17.97
CA ALA A 116 9.71 -11.17 -18.98
C ALA A 116 8.18 -11.10 -19.18
N LEU A 117 7.41 -10.91 -18.10
CA LEU A 117 5.95 -10.76 -18.15
C LEU A 117 5.47 -9.43 -18.77
N PHE A 118 6.34 -8.42 -18.85
CA PHE A 118 6.04 -7.13 -19.48
C PHE A 118 6.63 -6.98 -20.88
N ALA A 119 7.50 -7.91 -21.31
CA ALA A 119 8.41 -7.72 -22.44
C ALA A 119 7.72 -7.45 -23.78
N ASP A 120 6.53 -8.03 -24.00
CA ASP A 120 5.79 -7.89 -25.26
C ASP A 120 4.95 -6.60 -25.33
N ASN A 121 5.03 -5.72 -24.32
CA ASN A 121 4.31 -4.46 -24.28
C ASN A 121 5.20 -3.29 -23.82
N ASP A 122 5.66 -2.49 -24.79
CA ASP A 122 6.54 -1.33 -24.55
C ASP A 122 5.97 -0.33 -23.54
N HIS A 123 4.65 -0.13 -23.53
CA HIS A 123 4.01 0.82 -22.62
C HIS A 123 4.03 0.30 -21.18
N ALA A 124 3.70 -0.98 -20.99
CA ALA A 124 3.79 -1.65 -19.69
C ALA A 124 5.23 -1.65 -19.15
N MET A 125 6.21 -1.99 -19.99
CA MET A 125 7.62 -1.96 -19.62
C MET A 125 8.07 -0.56 -19.17
N LYS A 126 7.62 0.49 -19.89
CA LYS A 126 7.93 1.88 -19.52
C LYS A 126 7.35 2.25 -18.16
N ILE A 127 6.08 1.94 -17.90
CA ILE A 127 5.42 2.18 -16.60
C ILE A 127 6.20 1.53 -15.46
N VAL A 128 6.59 0.27 -15.65
CA VAL A 128 7.34 -0.49 -14.63
C VAL A 128 8.72 0.12 -14.38
N ALA A 129 9.46 0.44 -15.44
CA ALA A 129 10.77 1.07 -15.32
C ALA A 129 10.70 2.42 -14.57
N GLU A 130 9.75 3.27 -14.91
CA GLU A 130 9.52 4.56 -14.23
C GLU A 130 9.17 4.35 -12.75
N SER A 131 8.27 3.39 -12.45
CA SER A 131 7.90 3.07 -11.07
C SER A 131 9.09 2.57 -10.23
N MET A 132 10.00 1.80 -10.81
CA MET A 132 11.20 1.31 -10.14
C MET A 132 12.21 2.43 -9.86
N VAL A 133 12.34 3.39 -10.79
CA VAL A 133 13.14 4.61 -10.54
C VAL A 133 12.57 5.37 -9.36
N GLU A 134 11.25 5.59 -9.32
CA GLU A 134 10.61 6.29 -8.20
C GLU A 134 10.79 5.56 -6.86
N LEU A 135 10.63 4.22 -6.85
CA LEU A 135 10.87 3.40 -5.67
C LEU A 135 12.31 3.56 -5.17
N GLY A 136 13.30 3.46 -6.05
CA GLY A 136 14.72 3.61 -5.70
C GLY A 136 15.05 5.01 -5.18
N GLU A 137 14.46 6.06 -5.77
CA GLU A 137 14.58 7.43 -5.26
C GLU A 137 13.94 7.58 -3.88
N GLY A 138 12.80 6.95 -3.65
CA GLY A 138 12.12 6.91 -2.35
C GLY A 138 13.01 6.27 -1.28
N GLU A 139 13.51 5.07 -1.55
CA GLU A 139 14.35 4.32 -0.61
C GLU A 139 15.66 5.05 -0.30
N SER A 140 16.31 5.60 -1.34
CA SER A 140 17.52 6.41 -1.18
C SER A 140 17.28 7.66 -0.33
N THR A 141 16.13 8.33 -0.52
CA THR A 141 15.76 9.51 0.28
C THR A 141 15.59 9.14 1.76
N GLU A 142 14.92 8.02 2.05
CA GLU A 142 14.72 7.55 3.43
C GLU A 142 16.05 7.22 4.12
N LEU A 143 16.97 6.58 3.39
CA LEU A 143 18.30 6.25 3.90
C LEU A 143 19.17 7.49 4.16
N ALA A 144 19.15 8.47 3.25
CA ALA A 144 20.05 9.62 3.29
C ALA A 144 19.56 10.77 4.18
N ALA A 145 18.28 11.09 4.11
CA ALA A 145 17.70 12.28 4.70
C ALA A 145 16.30 11.96 5.20
N ARG A 146 16.23 11.35 6.39
CA ARG A 146 14.97 11.07 7.10
C ARG A 146 14.07 12.32 7.03
N PRO A 147 12.89 12.25 6.37
CA PRO A 147 12.09 13.43 6.12
C PRO A 147 11.65 14.07 7.44
N THR A 148 11.78 15.39 7.51
CA THR A 148 11.53 16.19 8.72
C THR A 148 10.27 17.03 8.62
N THR A 149 9.75 17.21 7.40
CA THR A 149 8.52 17.96 7.11
C THR A 149 7.42 17.07 6.55
N GLU A 150 6.17 17.50 6.70
CA GLU A 150 5.01 16.82 6.09
C GLU A 150 5.14 16.74 4.57
N ALA A 151 5.68 17.77 3.90
CA ALA A 151 5.86 17.76 2.45
C ALA A 151 6.90 16.73 1.98
N GLU A 152 8.00 16.58 2.72
CA GLU A 152 9.02 15.56 2.47
C GLU A 152 8.45 14.17 2.73
N TYR A 153 7.71 13.98 3.83
CA TYR A 153 7.02 12.72 4.11
C TYR A 153 6.03 12.34 3.01
N MET A 154 5.18 13.27 2.56
CA MET A 154 4.22 13.01 1.48
C MET A 154 4.93 12.63 0.17
N THR A 155 6.13 13.17 -0.07
CA THR A 155 6.95 12.79 -1.22
C THR A 155 7.53 11.40 -1.08
N LEU A 156 8.00 11.03 0.11
CA LEU A 156 8.45 9.68 0.41
C LEU A 156 7.31 8.67 0.27
N ALA A 157 6.15 8.92 0.88
CA ALA A 157 4.98 8.03 0.82
C ALA A 157 4.49 7.82 -0.62
N ARG A 158 4.53 8.87 -1.45
CA ARG A 158 4.22 8.77 -2.88
C ARG A 158 5.20 7.86 -3.60
N ARG A 159 6.51 8.07 -3.43
CA ARG A 159 7.55 7.28 -4.12
C ARG A 159 7.61 5.83 -3.66
N LYS A 160 7.61 5.59 -2.35
CA LYS A 160 7.79 4.25 -1.76
C LYS A 160 6.54 3.37 -1.86
N THR A 161 5.35 3.97 -1.74
CA THR A 161 4.09 3.22 -1.70
C THR A 161 3.18 3.59 -2.86
N GLY A 162 2.96 4.87 -3.12
CA GLY A 162 2.07 5.37 -4.18
C GLY A 162 2.47 4.93 -5.59
N ALA A 163 3.76 4.98 -5.93
CA ALA A 163 4.27 4.73 -7.27
C ALA A 163 3.92 3.32 -7.77
N LEU A 164 4.03 2.31 -6.90
CA LEU A 164 3.71 0.94 -7.30
C LEU A 164 2.20 0.69 -7.37
N PHE A 165 1.38 1.43 -6.61
CA PHE A 165 -0.08 1.43 -6.78
C PHE A 165 -0.50 2.10 -8.09
N ARG A 166 0.13 3.23 -8.43
CA ARG A 166 -0.03 3.92 -9.72
C ARG A 166 0.25 2.97 -10.87
N ALA A 167 1.45 2.38 -10.89
CA ALA A 167 1.85 1.41 -11.90
C ALA A 167 0.89 0.23 -11.99
N SER A 168 0.43 -0.31 -10.85
CA SER A 168 -0.56 -1.41 -10.84
C SER A 168 -1.83 -1.05 -11.61
N ALA A 169 -2.36 0.16 -11.41
CA ALA A 169 -3.59 0.59 -12.08
C ALA A 169 -3.37 0.95 -13.55
N GLU A 170 -2.27 1.62 -13.87
CA GLU A 170 -1.89 1.95 -15.25
C GLU A 170 -1.70 0.68 -16.09
N LEU A 171 -0.98 -0.31 -15.56
CA LEU A 171 -0.80 -1.62 -16.20
C LEU A 171 -2.14 -2.29 -16.50
N GLY A 172 -3.08 -2.24 -15.56
CA GLY A 172 -4.42 -2.78 -15.77
C GLY A 172 -5.18 -2.05 -16.88
N ALA A 173 -5.17 -0.72 -16.87
CA ALA A 173 -5.81 0.09 -17.90
C ALA A 173 -5.18 -0.15 -19.28
N VAL A 174 -3.85 -0.29 -19.36
CA VAL A 174 -3.12 -0.64 -20.59
C VAL A 174 -3.52 -2.02 -21.10
N ALA A 175 -3.60 -3.03 -20.22
CA ALA A 175 -4.04 -4.38 -20.59
C ALA A 175 -5.47 -4.38 -21.17
N GLY A 176 -6.35 -3.52 -20.63
CA GLY A 176 -7.72 -3.36 -21.12
C GLY A 176 -7.86 -2.48 -22.37
N GLY A 177 -6.76 -1.95 -22.92
CA GLY A 177 -6.76 -1.17 -24.15
C GLY A 177 -7.23 0.28 -24.00
N ALA A 178 -7.11 0.86 -22.81
CA ALA A 178 -7.45 2.24 -22.56
C ALA A 178 -6.51 3.22 -23.28
N ASP A 179 -7.01 4.42 -23.58
CA ASP A 179 -6.19 5.52 -24.07
C ASP A 179 -5.30 6.12 -22.95
N THR A 180 -4.30 6.93 -23.34
CA THR A 180 -3.33 7.52 -22.41
C THR A 180 -3.96 8.38 -21.32
N GLU A 181 -5.00 9.16 -21.63
CA GLU A 181 -5.66 10.02 -20.64
C GLU A 181 -6.36 9.17 -19.58
N THR A 182 -7.03 8.10 -20.02
CA THR A 182 -7.67 7.13 -19.13
C THR A 182 -6.64 6.39 -18.28
N VAL A 183 -5.52 5.94 -18.86
CA VAL A 183 -4.42 5.29 -18.13
C VAL A 183 -3.90 6.20 -17.02
N ASP A 184 -3.59 7.47 -17.34
CA ASP A 184 -3.09 8.46 -16.38
C ASP A 184 -4.10 8.72 -15.25
N ALA A 185 -5.39 8.81 -15.56
CA ALA A 185 -6.44 9.03 -14.57
C ALA A 185 -6.56 7.86 -13.56
N PHE A 186 -6.45 6.62 -14.04
CA PHE A 186 -6.40 5.45 -13.18
C PHE A 186 -5.13 5.43 -12.32
N GLY A 187 -3.99 5.79 -12.90
CA GLY A 187 -2.72 5.93 -12.20
C GLY A 187 -2.78 6.94 -11.05
N GLU A 188 -3.25 8.16 -11.31
CA GLU A 188 -3.38 9.21 -10.29
C GLU A 188 -4.35 8.81 -9.17
N TYR A 189 -5.46 8.17 -9.52
CA TYR A 189 -6.40 7.65 -8.52
C TYR A 189 -5.71 6.63 -7.60
N ALA A 190 -5.04 5.63 -8.18
CA ALA A 190 -4.42 4.56 -7.40
C ALA A 190 -3.23 5.06 -6.57
N GLU A 191 -2.44 6.01 -7.08
CA GLU A 191 -1.37 6.66 -6.32
C GLU A 191 -1.89 7.26 -5.02
N ARG A 192 -2.99 8.03 -5.10
CA ARG A 192 -3.62 8.65 -3.93
C ARG A 192 -4.14 7.61 -2.94
N VAL A 193 -4.67 6.49 -3.44
CA VAL A 193 -5.06 5.35 -2.59
C VAL A 193 -3.84 4.74 -1.90
N GLY A 194 -2.73 4.55 -2.60
CA GLY A 194 -1.48 4.05 -2.03
C GLY A 194 -0.91 4.96 -0.94
N VAL A 195 -0.92 6.28 -1.17
CA VAL A 195 -0.51 7.26 -0.15
C VAL A 195 -1.43 7.22 1.07
N ALA A 196 -2.75 7.15 0.86
CA ALA A 196 -3.71 7.02 1.96
C ALA A 196 -3.52 5.73 2.75
N PHE A 197 -3.18 4.63 2.07
CA PHE A 197 -2.86 3.35 2.69
C PHE A 197 -1.62 3.45 3.58
N GLN A 198 -0.55 4.12 3.12
CA GLN A 198 0.66 4.35 3.92
C GLN A 198 0.34 5.17 5.18
N ILE A 199 -0.39 6.28 5.04
CA ILE A 199 -0.76 7.12 6.18
C ILE A 199 -1.57 6.32 7.20
N ARG A 200 -2.48 5.46 6.75
CA ARG A 200 -3.25 4.58 7.62
C ARG A 200 -2.34 3.61 8.37
N ASP A 201 -1.40 2.98 7.69
CA ASP A 201 -0.49 2.00 8.30
C ASP A 201 0.42 2.67 9.34
N ASP A 202 0.96 3.86 9.07
CA ASP A 202 1.71 4.67 10.05
C ASP A 202 0.88 5.01 11.29
N VAL A 203 -0.40 5.34 11.09
CA VAL A 203 -1.32 5.63 12.20
C VAL A 203 -1.58 4.38 13.04
N LEU A 204 -1.77 3.22 12.39
CA LEU A 204 -1.97 1.96 13.09
C LEU A 204 -0.73 1.54 13.88
N ASP A 205 0.47 1.67 13.31
CA ASP A 205 1.72 1.34 14.04
C ASP A 205 1.88 2.16 15.32
N ALA A 206 1.47 3.44 15.28
CA ALA A 206 1.56 4.34 16.42
C ALA A 206 0.42 4.20 17.45
N THR A 207 -0.75 3.67 17.07
CA THR A 207 -1.96 3.70 17.92
C THR A 207 -2.47 2.34 18.35
N ALA A 208 -2.16 1.28 17.62
CA ALA A 208 -2.69 -0.04 17.91
C ALA A 208 -1.90 -0.74 19.02
N SER A 209 -2.61 -1.55 19.80
CA SER A 209 -1.97 -2.38 20.82
C SER A 209 -1.21 -3.53 20.15
N SER A 210 -0.16 -4.06 20.81
CA SER A 210 0.61 -5.20 20.27
C SER A 210 -0.24 -6.45 19.98
N ALA A 211 -1.43 -6.54 20.57
CA ALA A 211 -2.39 -7.62 20.31
C ALA A 211 -3.10 -7.49 18.95
N ASP A 212 -3.29 -6.27 18.44
CA ASP A 212 -4.07 -6.00 17.22
C ASP A 212 -3.20 -5.99 15.94
N LEU A 213 -1.88 -5.78 16.07
CA LEU A 213 -0.97 -5.60 14.93
C LEU A 213 -0.30 -6.91 14.44
N GLY A 214 -0.35 -7.99 15.22
CA GLY A 214 0.41 -9.21 14.93
C GLY A 214 1.94 -9.01 14.91
N LYS A 215 2.42 -7.85 15.38
CA LYS A 215 3.81 -7.41 15.56
C LYS A 215 3.92 -6.53 16.82
N PRO A 216 5.11 -6.35 17.41
CA PRO A 216 5.28 -5.40 18.51
C PRO A 216 4.90 -3.98 18.05
N ALA A 217 4.03 -3.28 18.78
CA ALA A 217 3.69 -1.89 18.53
C ALA A 217 4.91 -0.97 18.70
N GLY A 218 5.04 0.09 17.88
CA GLY A 218 6.14 1.05 17.97
C GLY A 218 7.46 0.61 17.31
N GLN A 219 7.41 -0.28 16.31
CA GLN A 219 8.61 -0.64 15.54
C GLN A 219 9.19 0.56 14.80
N ASP A 220 8.35 1.45 14.27
CA ASP A 220 8.85 2.64 13.57
C ASP A 220 9.55 3.63 14.52
N GLU A 221 9.09 3.74 15.78
CA GLU A 221 9.78 4.56 16.79
C GLU A 221 11.14 3.95 17.19
N THR A 222 11.24 2.62 17.24
CA THR A 222 12.50 1.94 17.58
C THR A 222 13.48 1.90 16.41
N MET A 223 13.00 1.93 15.17
CA MET A 223 13.83 2.01 13.95
C MET A 223 14.09 3.45 13.46
N ASP A 224 13.57 4.46 14.17
CA ASP A 224 13.60 5.89 13.81
C ASP A 224 13.06 6.18 12.40
N ARG A 225 12.05 5.42 11.99
CA ARG A 225 11.43 5.57 10.67
C ARG A 225 10.62 6.86 10.56
N PRO A 226 10.53 7.43 9.35
CA PRO A 226 9.71 8.60 9.12
C PRO A 226 8.23 8.26 9.07
N SER A 227 7.41 9.00 9.83
CA SER A 227 5.95 8.89 9.80
C SER A 227 5.27 10.25 9.78
N LEU A 228 4.03 10.30 9.29
CA LEU A 228 3.25 11.55 9.30
C LEU A 228 3.11 12.10 10.72
N ILE A 229 2.90 11.21 11.70
CA ILE A 229 2.75 11.56 13.11
C ILE A 229 4.01 12.24 13.62
N ARG A 230 5.21 11.70 13.34
CA ARG A 230 6.48 12.27 13.75
C ARG A 230 6.71 13.65 13.13
N SER A 231 6.41 13.81 11.84
CA SER A 231 6.54 15.10 11.14
C SER A 231 5.63 16.19 11.71
N ARG A 232 4.51 15.82 12.35
CA ARG A 232 3.61 16.75 13.05
C ARG A 232 4.01 16.99 14.51
N ILE A 233 4.54 15.99 15.22
CA ILE A 233 5.00 16.13 16.61
C ILE A 233 6.27 16.99 16.69
N SER A 234 7.19 16.88 15.72
CA SER A 234 8.40 17.72 15.64
C SER A 234 8.10 19.23 15.53
N ARG A 235 6.86 19.61 15.16
CA ARG A 235 6.39 21.00 15.11
C ARG A 235 5.78 21.50 16.44
N GLN A 236 5.50 20.63 17.41
CA GLN A 236 5.04 21.11 18.71
C GLN A 236 6.24 21.68 19.48
N PRO A 237 6.21 22.96 19.91
CA PRO A 237 7.23 23.44 20.82
C PRO A 237 7.22 22.53 22.05
N ARG A 238 8.39 22.03 22.48
CA ARG A 238 8.54 21.31 23.75
C ARG A 238 7.78 22.13 24.79
N VAL A 239 6.71 21.56 25.34
CA VAL A 239 6.06 22.13 26.51
C VAL A 239 7.11 22.06 27.62
N THR A 240 7.83 23.16 27.81
CA THR A 240 8.63 23.35 29.02
C THR A 240 7.63 23.33 30.17
N SER A 241 7.88 22.43 31.13
CA SER A 241 7.08 22.23 32.32
C SER A 241 6.59 23.55 32.89
N VAL A 242 5.27 23.76 32.93
CA VAL A 242 4.68 24.86 33.69
C VAL A 242 5.01 24.59 35.18
N PRO A 243 5.57 25.56 35.93
CA PRO A 243 5.85 25.36 37.35
C PRO A 243 4.54 25.07 38.08
N ALA A 244 4.60 24.14 39.03
CA ALA A 244 3.48 23.72 39.87
C ALA A 244 3.07 24.83 40.86
N SER A 245 2.51 25.93 40.37
CA SER A 245 1.83 26.93 41.19
C SER A 245 0.99 27.89 40.34
N SER A 246 -0.07 27.41 39.71
CA SER A 246 -1.15 28.28 39.26
C SER A 246 -2.49 27.56 39.41
N ARG A 247 -3.31 28.09 40.33
CA ARG A 247 -4.63 27.60 40.68
C ARG A 247 -5.55 27.65 39.46
N ILE A 248 -6.26 26.55 39.23
CA ILE A 248 -7.32 26.40 38.23
C ILE A 248 -8.45 27.39 38.57
N LEU A 249 -8.71 28.36 37.68
CA LEU A 249 -9.98 29.10 37.64
C LEU A 249 -10.92 28.44 36.62
N PRO A 250 -12.23 28.33 36.89
CA PRO A 250 -13.18 27.66 36.01
C PRO A 250 -13.45 28.48 34.75
N TRP A 251 -13.40 27.80 33.61
CA TRP A 251 -13.57 28.34 32.27
C TRP A 251 -15.02 28.82 32.04
N ARG A 252 -15.23 30.12 31.88
CA ARG A 252 -16.40 30.69 31.18
C ARG A 252 -15.98 31.02 29.76
N LEU A 253 -16.47 30.23 28.80
CA LEU A 253 -16.33 30.51 27.37
C LEU A 253 -17.27 31.65 26.97
N SER A 254 -16.70 32.73 26.44
CA SER A 254 -17.38 33.70 25.58
C SER A 254 -16.64 33.69 24.24
N MET A 255 -17.23 33.09 23.21
CA MET A 255 -16.69 33.11 21.85
C MET A 255 -17.24 34.32 21.08
N PRO A 256 -16.42 35.14 20.40
CA PRO A 256 -16.89 36.07 19.40
C PRO A 256 -17.13 35.35 18.06
N SER A 257 -18.26 35.63 17.42
CA SER A 257 -18.61 35.12 16.09
C SER A 257 -17.78 35.78 14.99
N ILE A 258 -17.01 35.02 14.23
CA ILE A 258 -16.38 35.47 12.99
C ILE A 258 -16.65 34.40 11.93
N PHE A 259 -17.73 34.57 11.15
CA PHE A 259 -17.88 34.18 9.73
C PHE A 259 -19.29 34.57 9.24
N PRO A 260 -19.43 35.19 8.04
CA PRO A 260 -20.73 35.58 7.49
C PRO A 260 -21.42 34.39 6.81
N ARG A 261 -22.75 34.33 6.91
CA ARG A 261 -23.59 33.31 6.27
C ARG A 261 -23.85 33.64 4.79
N PRO A 262 -23.75 32.68 3.86
CA PRO A 262 -24.45 32.75 2.59
C PRO A 262 -25.73 31.92 2.57
N THR A 263 -26.63 32.35 1.70
CA THR A 263 -28.06 32.06 1.54
C THR A 263 -28.36 30.69 0.92
N LEU A 264 -29.26 29.93 1.56
CA LEU A 264 -29.81 28.68 1.03
C LEU A 264 -30.86 28.97 -0.05
N ARG A 265 -30.61 28.54 -1.31
CA ARG A 265 -31.66 28.33 -2.32
C ARG A 265 -32.29 26.95 -2.10
N ARG A 266 -33.62 26.91 -2.01
CA ARG A 266 -34.44 25.70 -1.90
C ARG A 266 -34.31 24.84 -3.15
N ILE A 267 -34.05 23.54 -2.97
CA ILE A 267 -34.41 22.49 -3.93
C ILE A 267 -35.31 21.51 -3.16
N SER A 268 -36.48 21.26 -3.74
CA SER A 268 -37.59 20.48 -3.19
C SER A 268 -37.28 18.98 -3.22
N VAL A 269 -37.33 18.31 -2.07
CA VAL A 269 -37.31 16.84 -1.99
C VAL A 269 -38.75 16.33 -1.82
N ILE A 270 -39.11 15.37 -2.64
CA ILE A 270 -40.39 14.66 -2.68
C ILE A 270 -40.52 13.79 -1.41
N SER A 271 -41.73 13.78 -0.83
CA SER A 271 -42.09 13.15 0.44
C SER A 271 -41.96 11.62 0.44
N PRO A 272 -41.39 11.00 1.50
CA PRO A 272 -41.56 9.58 1.78
C PRO A 272 -42.66 9.37 2.82
N SER A 273 -43.76 8.78 2.40
CA SER A 273 -44.77 8.22 3.28
C SER A 273 -44.98 6.76 2.86
N LEU A 274 -44.40 5.80 3.58
CA LEU A 274 -45.11 4.58 3.98
C LEU A 274 -44.27 3.74 4.95
N LEU A 275 -44.98 3.23 5.94
CA LEU A 275 -44.55 2.63 7.19
C LEU A 275 -43.92 1.23 7.04
N LEU A 276 -42.91 1.00 7.88
CA LEU A 276 -42.79 -0.09 8.87
C LEU A 276 -43.60 -1.39 8.65
N SER A 277 -42.86 -2.48 8.49
CA SER A 277 -43.18 -3.78 9.10
C SER A 277 -41.88 -4.41 9.59
N VAL A 278 -41.81 -4.60 10.91
CA VAL A 278 -40.77 -5.32 11.64
C VAL A 278 -41.15 -6.80 11.65
N SER A 279 -40.21 -7.69 11.33
CA SER A 279 -40.17 -9.03 11.90
C SER A 279 -38.73 -9.42 12.17
N ASP A 280 -38.50 -9.71 13.44
CA ASP A 280 -37.27 -10.04 14.14
C ASP A 280 -36.89 -11.51 13.92
N SER A 281 -35.63 -11.81 13.61
CA SER A 281 -35.00 -13.10 13.96
C SER A 281 -33.48 -13.04 13.79
N GLY A 282 -32.82 -12.78 14.93
CA GLY A 282 -31.47 -13.13 15.38
C GLY A 282 -30.46 -13.81 14.43
N GLY A 283 -29.24 -13.27 14.46
CA GLY A 283 -28.00 -13.94 14.03
C GLY A 283 -26.81 -13.13 14.50
N GLY A 284 -25.94 -13.73 15.31
CA GLY A 284 -24.91 -13.07 16.11
C GLY A 284 -23.88 -12.26 15.31
N MET A 285 -23.49 -11.15 15.91
CA MET A 285 -22.46 -10.25 15.46
C MET A 285 -21.13 -10.71 16.07
N GLU A 286 -20.34 -11.48 15.32
CA GLU A 286 -18.92 -11.67 15.62
C GLU A 286 -18.12 -10.51 15.03
N THR A 287 -17.37 -9.90 15.93
CA THR A 287 -16.43 -8.79 15.75
C THR A 287 -15.33 -9.15 14.75
N LEU A 288 -15.41 -8.53 13.58
CA LEU A 288 -14.35 -8.36 12.60
C LEU A 288 -13.56 -7.09 12.99
N PHE A 289 -12.23 -7.18 13.09
CA PHE A 289 -11.24 -6.30 12.44
C PHE A 289 -9.84 -6.85 12.71
#